data_AF-A0A7D8YVV3-F1
#
_entry.id   AF-A0A7D8YVV3-F1
#
_cell.length_a   1.000
_cell.length_b   1.000
_cell.length_c   1.000
_cell.angle_alpha   90.00
_cell.angle_beta   90.00
_cell.angle_gamma   90.00
#
_symmetry.space_group_name_H-M   'P 1'
#
loop_
_entity.id
_entity.type
_entity.pdbx_description
1 polymer ?
#
loop_
_entity_poly.entity_id
_entity_poly.type
_entity_poly.pdbx_seq_one_letter_code
_entity_poly.pdbx_strand_id
1 'polypeptide(L)'
;MDEAMDEVWKALSDATRRAIVDRLRDGPRTTGELASGFQSLTRYAVMKHLGVLESAGLVIAERRGRERWNHLNAVPLRRVYERWVSRHEDRWAGSLLRLKDAMETTGQGERAMGVKLLDQPARVAWAQCEVVINAPREAVYRAWFERTQDWFFDSPEGVATKPFLCEERMGGRFYQQLPDGGFNVLGEITMLKPGHKIRLRGDCTMPEAVLMNMTISFEDDGQGTRVRVDHRMVGEFGDELPAGFEEGWMDGLTKLKALLESGNA
;
A
#
# COMPACT_ATOMS: atom_id res chain seq x y z
N MET A 1 -13.22 -5.54 22.71
CA MET A 1 -13.71 -4.76 21.56
C MET A 1 -13.74 -3.31 22.01
N ASP A 2 -13.15 -2.39 21.26
CA ASP A 2 -13.01 -0.99 21.70
C ASP A 2 -14.30 -0.23 21.35
N GLU A 3 -15.31 -0.35 22.20
CA GLU A 3 -16.69 0.15 21.94
C GLU A 3 -16.70 1.62 21.51
N ALA A 4 -15.79 2.44 22.05
CA ALA A 4 -15.68 3.86 21.67
C ALA A 4 -15.25 4.05 20.20
N MET A 5 -14.38 3.18 19.68
CA MET A 5 -13.99 3.20 18.27
C MET A 5 -15.14 2.74 17.36
N ASP A 6 -15.90 1.73 17.79
CA ASP A 6 -17.06 1.26 17.02
C ASP A 6 -18.13 2.33 16.88
N GLU A 7 -18.38 3.12 17.93
CA GLU A 7 -19.31 4.25 17.85
C GLU A 7 -18.84 5.35 16.90
N VAL A 8 -17.53 5.62 16.82
CA VAL A 8 -16.96 6.53 15.82
C VAL A 8 -17.20 5.99 14.40
N TRP A 9 -16.95 4.70 14.15
CA TRP A 9 -17.19 4.10 12.82
C TRP A 9 -18.66 4.10 12.44
N LYS A 10 -19.55 3.71 13.35
CA LYS A 10 -21.01 3.78 13.14
C LYS A 10 -21.46 5.22 12.89
N ALA A 11 -20.91 6.19 13.60
CA ALA A 11 -21.21 7.60 13.38
C ALA A 11 -20.68 8.09 12.01
N LEU A 12 -19.55 7.59 11.52
CA LEU A 12 -19.00 8.03 10.23
C LEU A 12 -19.48 7.21 9.03
N SER A 13 -20.26 6.14 9.21
CA SER A 13 -20.76 5.31 8.10
C SER A 13 -21.76 6.03 7.18
N ASP A 14 -22.41 7.09 7.68
CA ASP A 14 -23.41 7.89 6.95
C ASP A 14 -22.78 9.12 6.29
N ALA A 15 -23.07 9.31 5.00
CA ALA A 15 -22.50 10.41 4.21
C ALA A 15 -22.89 11.80 4.72
N THR A 16 -24.10 11.97 5.27
CA THR A 16 -24.55 13.24 5.85
C THR A 16 -23.74 13.57 7.10
N ARG A 17 -23.46 12.58 7.95
CA ARG A 17 -22.64 12.77 9.17
C ARG A 17 -21.21 13.16 8.82
N ARG A 18 -20.60 12.52 7.80
CA ARG A 18 -19.29 12.94 7.27
C ARG A 18 -19.34 14.38 6.74
N ALA A 19 -20.36 14.72 5.97
CA ALA A 19 -20.53 16.06 5.42
C ALA A 19 -20.79 17.16 6.49
N ILE A 20 -21.34 16.80 7.66
CA ILE A 20 -21.44 17.70 8.84
C ILE A 20 -20.05 17.91 9.45
N VAL A 21 -19.29 16.83 9.67
CA VAL A 21 -17.91 16.87 10.19
C VAL A 21 -17.02 17.73 9.29
N ASP A 22 -17.10 17.55 7.96
CA ASP A 22 -16.33 18.33 6.98
C ASP A 22 -16.64 19.83 7.07
N ARG A 23 -17.92 20.20 7.24
CA ARG A 23 -18.34 21.61 7.40
C ARG A 23 -17.82 22.24 8.70
N LEU A 24 -17.54 21.43 9.71
CA LEU A 24 -17.01 21.87 11.00
C LEU A 24 -15.47 21.90 11.05
N ARG A 25 -14.80 21.39 10.01
CA ARG A 25 -13.32 21.35 9.93
C ARG A 25 -12.70 22.74 10.05
N ASP A 26 -13.28 23.72 9.39
CA ASP A 26 -12.73 25.07 9.29
C ASP A 26 -13.20 26.00 10.43
N GLY A 27 -14.08 25.51 11.31
CA GLY A 27 -14.51 26.23 12.51
C GLY A 27 -15.92 25.87 12.99
N PRO A 28 -16.31 26.32 14.20
CA PRO A 28 -17.62 26.06 14.77
C PRO A 28 -18.74 26.70 13.97
N ARG A 29 -19.89 26.03 13.90
CA ARG A 29 -21.09 26.54 13.21
C ARG A 29 -22.36 26.32 14.01
N THR A 30 -23.32 27.21 13.83
CA THR A 30 -24.66 27.02 14.38
C THR A 30 -25.39 25.88 13.68
N THR A 31 -26.36 25.27 14.36
CA THR A 31 -27.23 24.25 13.74
C THR A 31 -28.01 24.81 12.54
N GLY A 32 -28.31 26.12 12.53
CA GLY A 32 -28.95 26.78 11.40
C GLY A 32 -28.06 26.80 10.17
N GLU A 33 -26.81 27.25 10.33
CA GLU A 33 -25.80 27.27 9.25
C GLU A 33 -25.45 25.87 8.73
N LEU A 34 -25.41 24.88 9.61
CA LEU A 34 -25.23 23.49 9.18
C LEU A 34 -26.43 23.01 8.37
N ALA A 35 -27.66 23.29 8.82
CA ALA A 35 -28.87 22.88 8.13
C ALA A 35 -29.04 23.54 6.76
N SER A 36 -28.68 24.83 6.62
CA SER A 36 -28.72 25.51 5.33
C SER A 36 -27.78 24.90 4.28
N GLY A 37 -26.78 24.12 4.72
CA GLY A 37 -25.90 23.38 3.83
C GLY A 37 -26.53 22.15 3.16
N PHE A 38 -27.74 21.74 3.55
CA PHE A 38 -28.42 20.55 3.05
C PHE A 38 -29.80 20.88 2.49
N GLN A 39 -29.98 20.78 1.17
CA GLN A 39 -31.23 21.15 0.50
C GLN A 39 -32.37 20.14 0.72
N SER A 40 -32.03 18.86 0.88
CA SER A 40 -32.99 17.76 1.02
C SER A 40 -33.29 17.37 2.47
N LEU A 41 -32.62 18.00 3.44
CA LEU A 41 -32.76 17.65 4.86
C LEU A 41 -33.42 18.77 5.65
N THR A 42 -34.35 18.37 6.50
CA THR A 42 -34.93 19.28 7.48
C THR A 42 -33.92 19.57 8.59
N ARG A 43 -34.07 20.72 9.26
CA ARG A 43 -33.26 21.05 10.45
C ARG A 43 -33.35 19.97 11.53
N TYR A 44 -34.52 19.33 11.68
CA TYR A 44 -34.71 18.21 12.60
C TYR A 44 -33.86 16.98 12.21
N ALA A 45 -33.81 16.64 10.92
CA ALA A 45 -32.95 15.55 10.44
C ALA A 45 -31.48 15.84 10.74
N VAL A 46 -31.02 17.07 10.49
CA VAL A 46 -29.64 17.50 10.82
C VAL A 46 -29.37 17.42 12.32
N MET A 47 -30.33 17.79 13.18
CA MET A 47 -30.21 17.61 14.63
C MET A 47 -30.08 16.14 15.04
N LYS A 48 -30.80 15.22 14.38
CA LYS A 48 -30.66 13.77 14.62
C LYS A 48 -29.24 13.30 14.29
N HIS A 49 -28.68 13.76 13.17
CA HIS A 49 -27.29 13.45 12.80
C HIS A 49 -26.28 14.03 13.80
N LEU A 50 -26.49 15.27 14.26
CA LEU A 50 -25.66 15.90 15.30
C LEU A 50 -25.70 15.12 16.61
N GLY A 51 -26.88 14.63 17.03
CA GLY A 51 -27.00 13.80 18.23
C GLY A 51 -26.17 12.51 18.16
N VAL A 52 -26.14 11.83 17.01
CA VAL A 52 -25.28 10.64 16.81
C VAL A 52 -23.80 11.02 16.87
N LEU A 53 -23.41 12.12 16.24
CA LEU A 53 -22.03 12.62 16.26
C LEU A 53 -21.58 13.03 17.67
N GLU A 54 -22.48 13.59 18.48
CA GLU A 54 -22.23 13.94 19.88
C GLU A 54 -22.08 12.71 20.77
N SER A 55 -22.94 11.69 20.59
CA SER A 55 -22.80 10.41 21.31
C SER A 55 -21.48 9.72 20.99
N ALA A 56 -21.00 9.83 19.74
CA ALA A 56 -19.68 9.34 19.33
C ALA A 56 -18.52 10.28 19.74
N GLY A 57 -18.82 11.41 20.39
CA GLY A 57 -17.83 12.39 20.83
C GLY A 57 -17.17 13.18 19.70
N LEU A 58 -17.64 13.08 18.45
CA LEU A 58 -17.11 13.77 17.28
C LEU A 58 -17.58 15.23 17.20
N VAL A 59 -18.68 15.57 17.85
CA VAL A 59 -19.21 16.94 17.94
C VAL A 59 -19.43 17.32 19.40
N ILE A 60 -19.09 18.56 19.76
CA ILE A 60 -19.42 19.16 21.05
C ILE A 60 -20.38 20.32 20.79
N ALA A 61 -21.53 20.30 21.46
CA ALA A 61 -22.51 21.35 21.34
C ALA A 61 -22.35 22.39 22.47
N GLU A 62 -22.42 23.67 22.10
CA GLU A 62 -22.39 24.79 23.01
C GLU A 62 -23.62 25.67 22.76
N ARG A 63 -24.30 26.09 23.83
CA ARG A 63 -25.45 27.00 23.70
C ARG A 63 -24.99 28.44 23.96
N ARG A 64 -25.17 29.32 22.97
CA ARG A 64 -24.93 30.76 23.09
C ARG A 64 -26.23 31.51 22.86
N GLY A 65 -26.88 31.91 23.95
CA GLY A 65 -28.21 32.51 23.91
C GLY A 65 -29.25 31.57 23.29
N ARG A 66 -29.83 31.98 22.15
CA ARG A 66 -30.82 31.19 21.38
C ARG A 66 -30.18 30.24 20.36
N GLU A 67 -28.88 30.35 20.13
CA GLU A 67 -28.17 29.56 19.13
C GLU A 67 -27.47 28.36 19.76
N ARG A 68 -27.41 27.29 18.99
CA ARG A 68 -26.67 26.07 19.30
C ARG A 68 -25.48 25.98 18.35
N TRP A 69 -24.30 26.24 18.89
CA TRP A 69 -23.02 26.14 18.22
C TRP A 69 -22.51 24.71 18.32
N ASN A 70 -21.89 24.23 17.24
CA ASN A 70 -21.40 22.86 17.12
C ASN A 70 -19.92 22.93 16.76
N HIS A 71 -19.10 22.25 17.55
CA HIS A 71 -17.65 22.22 17.44
C HIS A 71 -17.21 20.82 17.04
N LEU A 72 -16.26 20.70 16.11
CA LEU A 72 -15.61 19.43 15.82
C LEU A 72 -14.68 19.06 16.97
N ASN A 73 -14.85 17.86 17.52
CA ASN A 73 -13.86 17.24 18.39
C ASN A 73 -13.09 16.18 17.58
N ALA A 74 -11.87 16.52 17.17
CA ALA A 74 -11.03 15.64 16.37
C ALA A 74 -10.30 14.55 17.20
N VAL A 75 -10.38 14.59 18.54
CA VAL A 75 -9.67 13.64 19.41
C VAL A 75 -10.07 12.18 19.15
N PRO A 76 -11.36 11.82 19.01
CA PRO A 76 -11.74 10.45 18.68
C PRO A 76 -11.20 10.00 17.32
N LEU A 77 -11.22 10.87 16.29
CA LEU A 77 -10.65 10.57 14.98
C LEU A 77 -9.15 10.29 15.08
N ARG A 78 -8.42 11.11 15.84
CA ARG A 78 -6.99 10.92 16.07
C ARG A 78 -6.69 9.60 16.78
N ARG A 79 -7.50 9.21 17.76
CA ARG A 79 -7.36 7.91 18.45
C ARG A 79 -7.62 6.73 17.52
N VAL A 80 -8.68 6.78 16.71
CA VAL A 80 -8.96 5.77 15.68
C VAL A 80 -7.79 5.67 14.69
N TYR A 81 -7.26 6.81 14.27
CA TYR A 81 -6.11 6.88 13.40
C TYR A 81 -4.88 6.21 14.04
N GLU A 82 -4.47 6.62 15.23
CA GLU A 82 -3.27 6.10 15.91
C GLU A 82 -3.41 4.62 16.32
N ARG A 83 -4.60 4.20 16.72
CA ARG A 83 -4.85 2.84 17.21
C ARG A 83 -4.92 1.83 16.08
N TRP A 84 -5.59 2.17 14.98
CA TRP A 84 -5.95 1.21 13.95
C TRP A 84 -5.51 1.63 12.56
N VAL A 85 -5.85 2.85 12.10
CA VAL A 85 -5.56 3.26 10.71
C VAL A 85 -4.06 3.29 10.46
N SER A 86 -3.26 3.94 11.31
CA SER A 86 -1.81 4.08 11.15
C SER A 86 -1.05 2.74 11.07
N ARG A 87 -1.60 1.68 11.68
CA ARG A 87 -1.03 0.33 11.68
C ARG A 87 -1.30 -0.43 10.39
N HIS A 88 -2.37 -0.05 9.69
CA HIS A 88 -2.80 -0.64 8.43
C HIS A 88 -2.58 0.32 7.25
N GLU A 89 -2.17 1.56 7.54
CA GLU A 89 -1.80 2.57 6.57
C GLU A 89 -0.56 2.06 5.84
N ASP A 90 -0.80 1.61 4.62
CA ASP A 90 0.30 1.37 3.70
C ASP A 90 0.79 2.72 3.19
N ARG A 91 2.01 3.09 3.60
CA ARG A 91 2.64 4.34 3.14
C ARG A 91 2.71 4.43 1.61
N TRP A 92 2.74 3.29 0.92
CA TRP A 92 2.74 3.20 -0.53
C TRP A 92 1.37 3.53 -1.12
N ALA A 93 0.27 3.05 -0.52
CA ALA A 93 -1.08 3.36 -0.99
C ALA A 93 -1.36 4.87 -1.02
N GLY A 94 -0.87 5.62 -0.02
CA GLY A 94 -0.99 7.08 -0.02
C GLY A 94 -0.18 7.76 -1.13
N SER A 95 1.00 7.22 -1.50
CA SER A 95 1.84 7.77 -2.57
C SER A 95 1.28 7.44 -3.95
N LEU A 96 0.73 6.25 -4.14
CA LEU A 96 0.00 5.86 -5.36
C LEU A 96 -1.27 6.70 -5.56
N LEU A 97 -2.04 6.94 -4.50
CA LEU A 97 -3.22 7.81 -4.57
C LEU A 97 -2.84 9.26 -4.89
N ARG A 98 -1.76 9.78 -4.32
CA ARG A 98 -1.27 11.14 -4.64
C ARG A 98 -0.71 11.24 -6.06
N LEU A 99 -0.03 10.21 -6.55
CA LEU A 99 0.42 10.15 -7.94
C LEU A 99 -0.80 10.19 -8.88
N LYS A 100 -1.82 9.37 -8.60
CA LYS A 100 -3.11 9.39 -9.28
C LYS A 100 -3.76 10.78 -9.24
N ASP A 101 -3.92 11.39 -8.07
CA ASP A 101 -4.55 12.72 -7.92
C ASP A 101 -3.75 13.83 -8.64
N ALA A 102 -2.42 13.79 -8.59
CA ALA A 102 -1.57 14.76 -9.29
C ALA A 102 -1.64 14.60 -10.82
N MET A 103 -1.74 13.36 -11.31
CA MET A 103 -1.98 13.07 -12.72
C MET A 103 -3.39 13.52 -13.16
N GLU A 104 -4.39 13.39 -12.29
CA GLU A 104 -5.78 13.83 -12.54
C GLU A 104 -5.92 15.36 -12.54
N THR A 105 -5.16 16.07 -11.70
CA THR A 105 -5.24 17.54 -11.58
C THR A 105 -4.53 18.27 -12.73
N THR A 106 -3.60 17.60 -13.44
CA THR A 106 -2.83 18.19 -14.55
C THR A 106 -3.56 18.08 -15.92
N GLY A 107 -4.87 17.84 -15.90
CA GLY A 107 -5.72 17.63 -17.08
C GLY A 107 -6.19 18.87 -17.86
N GLN A 108 -5.36 19.91 -18.00
CA GLN A 108 -5.60 20.99 -19.00
C GLN A 108 -4.27 21.44 -19.63
N GLY A 109 -3.70 20.62 -20.50
CA GLY A 109 -2.53 21.02 -21.29
C GLY A 109 -1.70 19.86 -21.82
N GLU A 110 -2.19 19.22 -22.88
CA GLU A 110 -1.39 18.60 -23.95
C GLU A 110 -0.12 17.81 -23.57
N ARG A 111 -0.26 16.50 -23.37
CA ARG A 111 0.32 15.45 -24.25
C ARG A 111 -0.08 14.09 -23.72
N ALA A 112 -0.76 13.33 -24.56
CA ALA A 112 -1.25 11.99 -24.31
C ALA A 112 -0.10 11.03 -23.96
N MET A 113 -0.04 10.57 -22.71
CA MET A 113 0.14 9.16 -22.40
C MET A 113 -1.14 8.72 -21.72
N GLY A 114 -1.90 7.86 -22.39
CA GLY A 114 -3.22 7.43 -21.95
C GLY A 114 -3.13 6.74 -20.59
N VAL A 115 -3.54 7.43 -19.53
CA VAL A 115 -3.97 6.79 -18.29
C VAL A 115 -5.27 6.07 -18.63
N LYS A 116 -5.20 4.74 -18.80
CA LYS A 116 -6.41 3.91 -18.75
C LYS A 116 -6.91 4.00 -17.32
N LEU A 117 -8.10 4.56 -17.10
CA LEU A 117 -8.86 4.23 -15.89
C LEU A 117 -8.94 2.71 -15.82
N LEU A 118 -8.43 2.12 -14.74
CA LEU A 118 -8.62 0.70 -14.49
C LEU A 118 -10.06 0.52 -14.00
N ASP A 119 -10.99 0.36 -14.93
CA ASP A 119 -12.39 0.00 -14.64
C ASP A 119 -12.52 -1.51 -14.31
N GLN A 120 -11.45 -2.09 -13.78
CA GLN A 120 -11.34 -3.52 -13.52
C GLN A 120 -11.47 -3.77 -12.02
N PRO A 121 -12.18 -4.82 -11.60
CA PRO A 121 -12.26 -5.15 -10.18
C PRO A 121 -10.87 -5.47 -9.64
N ALA A 122 -10.59 -5.04 -8.42
CA ALA A 122 -9.39 -5.47 -7.70
C ALA A 122 -9.38 -7.01 -7.57
N ARG A 123 -8.25 -7.63 -7.89
CA ARG A 123 -8.05 -9.08 -7.88
C ARG A 123 -6.84 -9.45 -7.02
N VAL A 124 -6.71 -10.75 -6.76
CA VAL A 124 -5.54 -11.33 -6.13
C VAL A 124 -4.83 -12.22 -7.15
N ALA A 125 -3.53 -12.00 -7.30
CA ALA A 125 -2.63 -12.88 -8.03
C ALA A 125 -1.57 -13.42 -7.08
N TRP A 126 -1.08 -14.62 -7.35
CA TRP A 126 -0.02 -15.22 -6.56
C TRP A 126 0.91 -16.06 -7.45
N ALA A 127 2.16 -16.17 -7.03
CA ALA A 127 3.14 -17.09 -7.56
C ALA A 127 3.80 -17.80 -6.39
N GLN A 128 3.92 -19.13 -6.49
CA GLN A 128 4.63 -19.94 -5.51
C GLN A 128 5.69 -20.77 -6.21
N CYS A 129 6.94 -20.35 -6.11
CA CYS A 129 8.06 -20.98 -6.79
C CYS A 129 8.96 -21.67 -5.76
N GLU A 130 9.55 -22.80 -6.15
CA GLU A 130 10.50 -23.53 -5.32
C GLU A 130 11.62 -24.12 -6.17
N VAL A 131 12.86 -23.95 -5.70
CA VAL A 131 14.05 -24.54 -6.33
C VAL A 131 15.02 -25.03 -5.25
N VAL A 132 15.76 -26.10 -5.54
CA VAL A 132 16.89 -26.53 -4.73
C VAL A 132 18.18 -26.11 -5.43
N ILE A 133 19.02 -25.34 -4.74
CA ILE A 133 20.31 -24.86 -5.23
C ILE A 133 21.40 -25.58 -4.46
N ASN A 134 22.29 -26.27 -5.17
CA ASN A 134 23.46 -26.97 -4.62
C ASN A 134 24.56 -25.97 -4.24
N ALA A 135 24.24 -25.13 -3.25
CA ALA A 135 25.15 -24.16 -2.64
C ALA A 135 24.79 -24.00 -1.15
N PRO A 136 25.74 -23.60 -0.29
CA PRO A 136 25.48 -23.35 1.12
C PRO A 136 24.41 -22.28 1.31
N ARG A 137 23.56 -22.45 2.32
CA ARG A 137 22.43 -21.55 2.62
C ARG A 137 22.83 -20.09 2.76
N GLU A 138 23.97 -19.83 3.40
CA GLU A 138 24.48 -18.46 3.57
C GLU A 138 24.84 -17.84 2.22
N ALA A 139 25.45 -18.58 1.29
CA ALA A 139 25.79 -18.08 -0.04
C ALA A 139 24.53 -17.76 -0.85
N VAL A 140 23.52 -18.63 -0.80
CA VAL A 140 22.24 -18.41 -1.47
C VAL A 140 21.50 -17.19 -0.90
N TYR A 141 21.51 -17.04 0.43
CA TYR A 141 20.94 -15.87 1.11
C TYR A 141 21.68 -14.58 0.76
N ARG A 142 23.01 -14.58 0.77
CA ARG A 142 23.85 -13.41 0.41
C ARG A 142 23.64 -12.97 -1.03
N ALA A 143 23.53 -13.91 -1.95
CA ALA A 143 23.26 -13.64 -3.36
C ALA A 143 21.93 -12.89 -3.60
N TRP A 144 20.97 -12.99 -2.66
CA TRP A 144 19.75 -12.18 -2.72
C TRP A 144 20.01 -10.68 -2.63
N PHE A 145 21.03 -10.26 -1.88
CA PHE A 145 21.34 -8.84 -1.64
C PHE A 145 22.52 -8.36 -2.49
N GLU A 146 23.51 -9.20 -2.67
CA GLU A 146 24.80 -8.84 -3.28
C GLU A 146 24.82 -9.07 -4.79
N ARG A 147 23.96 -9.97 -5.29
CA ARG A 147 23.94 -10.44 -6.68
C ARG A 147 22.58 -10.30 -7.33
N THR A 148 21.62 -9.58 -6.74
CA THR A 148 20.22 -9.50 -7.24
C THR A 148 20.16 -9.14 -8.71
N GLN A 149 20.94 -8.13 -9.12
CA GLN A 149 21.03 -7.66 -10.50
C GLN A 149 21.44 -8.73 -11.53
N ASP A 150 22.09 -9.81 -11.11
CA ASP A 150 22.65 -10.81 -12.02
C ASP A 150 21.65 -11.92 -12.38
N TRP A 151 20.53 -12.01 -11.64
CA TRP A 151 19.56 -13.10 -11.79
C TRP A 151 18.10 -12.64 -11.70
N PHE A 152 17.81 -11.50 -11.05
CA PHE A 152 16.46 -11.02 -10.81
C PHE A 152 15.95 -10.16 -11.98
N PHE A 153 15.08 -10.76 -12.81
CA PHE A 153 14.34 -10.18 -13.95
C PHE A 153 15.16 -9.32 -14.93
N ASP A 154 15.04 -9.63 -16.23
CA ASP A 154 15.67 -8.80 -17.26
C ASP A 154 14.94 -7.46 -17.38
N SER A 155 15.69 -6.37 -17.64
CA SER A 155 15.07 -5.09 -17.98
C SER A 155 14.39 -5.21 -19.36
N PRO A 156 13.21 -4.58 -19.56
CA PRO A 156 12.56 -4.55 -20.87
C PRO A 156 13.51 -4.05 -21.97
N GLU A 157 13.34 -4.56 -23.19
CA GLU A 157 14.18 -4.17 -24.33
C GLU A 157 14.23 -2.63 -24.49
N GLY A 158 15.44 -2.08 -24.60
CA GLY A 158 15.67 -0.64 -24.79
C GLY A 158 15.78 0.18 -23.50
N VAL A 159 15.57 -0.41 -22.32
CA VAL A 159 15.87 0.23 -21.03
C VAL A 159 17.29 -0.15 -20.61
N ALA A 160 18.14 0.85 -20.33
CA ALA A 160 19.48 0.60 -19.84
C ALA A 160 19.43 -0.23 -18.55
N THR A 161 20.01 -1.44 -18.57
CA THR A 161 20.06 -2.39 -17.46
C THR A 161 20.80 -1.76 -16.29
N LYS A 162 20.02 -1.32 -15.30
CA LYS A 162 20.56 -0.86 -14.02
C LYS A 162 20.11 -1.79 -12.91
N PRO A 163 20.95 -1.92 -11.86
CA PRO A 163 20.82 -3.04 -10.96
C PRO A 163 19.58 -2.93 -10.08
N PHE A 164 18.90 -4.07 -9.90
CA PHE A 164 18.06 -4.27 -8.75
C PHE A 164 18.94 -4.39 -7.51
N LEU A 165 18.59 -3.64 -6.48
CA LEU A 165 19.34 -3.53 -5.23
C LEU A 165 18.41 -3.78 -4.06
N CYS A 166 18.90 -4.53 -3.07
CA CYS A 166 18.17 -4.81 -1.85
C CYS A 166 19.03 -4.45 -0.64
N GLU A 167 18.55 -3.56 0.22
CA GLU A 167 19.27 -3.16 1.43
C GLU A 167 19.05 -4.21 2.54
N GLU A 168 20.10 -4.89 3.00
CA GLU A 168 20.03 -5.94 4.05
C GLU A 168 19.77 -5.37 5.46
N ARG A 169 18.57 -4.83 5.71
CA ARG A 169 18.14 -4.34 7.03
C ARG A 169 16.62 -4.32 7.14
N MET A 170 16.10 -4.33 8.37
CA MET A 170 14.69 -4.01 8.61
C MET A 170 14.37 -2.61 8.06
N GLY A 171 13.28 -2.49 7.29
CA GLY A 171 12.92 -1.28 6.55
C GLY A 171 13.90 -0.93 5.42
N GLY A 172 14.74 -1.88 5.00
CA GLY A 172 15.60 -1.77 3.83
C GLY A 172 14.77 -1.77 2.56
N ARG A 173 15.18 -0.98 1.56
CA ARG A 173 14.47 -0.86 0.29
C ARG A 173 14.93 -1.94 -0.69
N PHE A 174 13.97 -2.46 -1.44
CA PHE A 174 14.19 -3.21 -2.66
C PHE A 174 13.80 -2.32 -3.84
N TYR A 175 14.75 -1.98 -4.71
CA TYR A 175 14.56 -0.94 -5.71
C TYR A 175 15.43 -1.16 -6.95
N GLN A 176 14.99 -0.58 -8.06
CA GLN A 176 15.78 -0.45 -9.28
C GLN A 176 16.39 0.95 -9.34
N GLN A 177 17.69 1.05 -9.66
CA GLN A 177 18.30 2.36 -9.91
C GLN A 177 18.02 2.81 -11.35
N LEU A 178 17.67 4.08 -11.58
CA LEU A 178 17.33 4.62 -12.90
C LEU A 178 18.51 5.33 -13.58
N PRO A 179 18.55 5.42 -14.93
CA PRO A 179 19.65 6.02 -15.71
C PRO A 179 20.11 7.40 -15.23
N ASP A 180 19.16 8.24 -14.87
CA ASP A 180 19.31 9.62 -14.40
C ASP A 180 19.77 9.75 -12.93
N GLY A 181 19.98 8.63 -12.24
CA GLY A 181 20.32 8.60 -10.81
C GLY A 181 19.10 8.56 -9.89
N GLY A 182 17.88 8.57 -10.44
CA GLY A 182 16.66 8.25 -9.71
C GLY A 182 16.62 6.79 -9.27
N PHE A 183 15.56 6.42 -8.54
CA PHE A 183 15.32 5.05 -8.14
C PHE A 183 13.82 4.76 -8.14
N ASN A 184 13.48 3.51 -8.43
CA ASN A 184 12.13 3.00 -8.44
C ASN A 184 12.02 1.93 -7.36
N VAL A 185 11.27 2.19 -6.29
CA VAL A 185 11.23 1.29 -5.11
C VAL A 185 10.12 0.26 -5.27
N LEU A 186 10.49 -1.00 -5.44
CA LEU A 186 9.54 -2.10 -5.57
C LEU A 186 8.94 -2.52 -4.22
N GLY A 187 9.67 -2.32 -3.13
CA GLY A 187 9.17 -2.55 -1.78
C GLY A 187 10.18 -2.34 -0.66
N GLU A 188 9.73 -2.62 0.57
CA GLU A 188 10.51 -2.53 1.79
C GLU A 188 10.53 -3.87 2.55
N ILE A 189 11.63 -4.15 3.23
CA ILE A 189 11.78 -5.32 4.09
C ILE A 189 10.99 -5.10 5.38
N THR A 190 9.93 -5.89 5.53
CA THR A 190 9.04 -5.90 6.70
C THR A 190 9.38 -7.01 7.70
N MET A 191 10.20 -7.98 7.31
CA MET A 191 10.79 -8.99 8.20
C MET A 191 12.12 -9.48 7.63
N LEU A 192 13.12 -9.60 8.48
CA LEU A 192 14.41 -10.16 8.12
C LEU A 192 14.87 -11.13 9.20
N LYS A 193 15.04 -12.40 8.82
CA LYS A 193 15.74 -13.42 9.61
C LYS A 193 16.93 -13.89 8.76
N PRO A 194 18.15 -13.39 9.02
CA PRO A 194 19.32 -13.68 8.20
C PRO A 194 19.52 -15.18 7.95
N GLY A 195 19.85 -15.54 6.71
CA GLY A 195 20.04 -16.93 6.28
C GLY A 195 18.77 -17.80 6.27
N HIS A 196 17.59 -17.25 6.60
CA HIS A 196 16.37 -18.05 6.77
C HIS A 196 15.14 -17.50 6.07
N LYS A 197 14.87 -16.20 6.21
CA LYS A 197 13.62 -15.62 5.72
C LYS A 197 13.72 -14.12 5.47
N ILE A 198 13.15 -13.69 4.37
CA ILE A 198 12.97 -12.27 4.01
C ILE A 198 11.48 -12.07 3.71
N ARG A 199 10.89 -11.00 4.24
CA ARG A 199 9.55 -10.56 3.83
C ARG A 199 9.60 -9.14 3.32
N LEU A 200 9.00 -8.93 2.16
CA LEU A 200 8.95 -7.66 1.45
C LEU A 200 7.49 -7.25 1.24
N ARG A 201 7.22 -5.95 1.28
CA ARG A 201 5.94 -5.35 0.90
C ARG A 201 6.19 -4.10 0.09
N GLY A 202 5.41 -3.85 -0.94
CA GLY A 202 5.57 -2.66 -1.78
C GLY A 202 4.53 -2.60 -2.87
N ASP A 203 4.73 -1.78 -3.89
CA ASP A 203 3.73 -1.54 -4.93
C ASP A 203 4.13 -2.02 -6.33
N CYS A 204 5.22 -2.80 -6.43
CA CYS A 204 5.82 -3.29 -7.69
C CYS A 204 6.12 -2.19 -8.74
N THR A 205 5.81 -0.93 -8.46
CA THR A 205 5.95 0.23 -9.35
C THR A 205 5.34 0.00 -10.74
N MET A 206 4.29 -0.81 -10.80
CA MET A 206 3.56 -1.11 -12.03
C MET A 206 2.62 0.06 -12.36
N PRO A 207 2.27 0.26 -13.64
CA PRO A 207 1.24 1.24 -14.02
C PRO A 207 -0.10 1.01 -13.30
N GLU A 208 -0.37 -0.25 -12.97
CA GLU A 208 -1.50 -0.69 -12.16
C GLU A 208 -1.22 -0.59 -10.65
N ALA A 209 -2.21 -0.15 -9.87
CA ALA A 209 -2.10 -0.08 -8.42
C ALA A 209 -2.10 -1.50 -7.81
N VAL A 210 -0.92 -2.08 -7.65
CA VAL A 210 -0.73 -3.45 -7.16
C VAL A 210 0.07 -3.47 -5.87
N LEU A 211 -0.57 -3.88 -4.77
CA LEU A 211 0.11 -4.18 -3.53
C LEU A 211 0.81 -5.53 -3.60
N MET A 212 2.14 -5.51 -3.52
CA MET A 212 3.04 -6.63 -3.39
C MET A 212 3.19 -7.08 -1.93
N ASN A 213 3.09 -8.38 -1.69
CA ASN A 213 3.57 -9.04 -0.47
C ASN A 213 4.38 -10.27 -0.88
N MET A 214 5.66 -10.29 -0.54
CA MET A 214 6.55 -11.39 -0.90
C MET A 214 7.25 -11.97 0.32
N THR A 215 7.34 -13.29 0.39
CA THR A 215 8.13 -14.02 1.38
C THR A 215 9.10 -14.93 0.66
N ILE A 216 10.39 -14.81 0.99
CA ILE A 216 11.42 -15.73 0.56
C ILE A 216 11.91 -16.50 1.77
N SER A 217 11.98 -17.83 1.67
CA SER A 217 12.56 -18.69 2.70
C SER A 217 13.70 -19.53 2.15
N PHE A 218 14.70 -19.73 3.00
CA PHE A 218 15.91 -20.51 2.73
C PHE A 218 16.00 -21.62 3.78
N GLU A 219 15.92 -22.86 3.32
CA GLU A 219 15.95 -24.06 4.16
C GLU A 219 17.06 -24.99 3.67
N ASP A 220 17.75 -25.67 4.59
CA ASP A 220 18.70 -26.71 4.22
C ASP A 220 17.91 -27.95 3.80
N ASP A 221 18.28 -28.53 2.66
CA ASP A 221 17.59 -29.70 2.10
C ASP A 221 18.47 -30.96 2.05
N GLY A 222 19.66 -30.91 2.67
CA GLY A 222 20.65 -32.00 2.67
C GLY A 222 21.46 -32.13 1.36
N GLN A 223 20.93 -31.65 0.23
CA GLN A 223 21.65 -31.54 -1.06
C GLN A 223 22.11 -30.11 -1.37
N GLY A 224 21.82 -29.15 -0.49
CA GLY A 224 22.01 -27.73 -0.71
C GLY A 224 20.94 -26.92 0.00
N THR A 225 20.43 -25.88 -0.66
CA THR A 225 19.45 -24.95 -0.10
C THR A 225 18.17 -24.98 -0.91
N ARG A 226 17.05 -25.27 -0.25
CA ARG A 226 15.71 -25.07 -0.80
C ARG A 226 15.32 -23.60 -0.65
N VAL A 227 15.10 -22.93 -1.78
CA VAL A 227 14.59 -21.57 -1.85
C VAL A 227 13.12 -21.64 -2.24
N ARG A 228 12.27 -21.02 -1.42
CA ARG A 228 10.84 -20.85 -1.74
C ARG A 228 10.50 -19.38 -1.79
N VAL A 229 9.81 -18.98 -2.85
CA VAL A 229 9.27 -17.63 -3.03
C VAL A 229 7.76 -17.73 -3.06
N ASP A 230 7.10 -17.09 -2.11
CA ASP A 230 5.66 -16.84 -2.10
C ASP A 230 5.45 -15.36 -2.38
N HIS A 231 4.90 -15.05 -3.55
CA HIS A 231 4.66 -13.68 -3.97
C HIS A 231 3.16 -13.50 -4.22
N ARG A 232 2.52 -12.61 -3.46
CA ARG A 232 1.11 -12.26 -3.59
C ARG A 232 0.95 -10.79 -3.97
N MET A 233 0.05 -10.56 -4.92
CA MET A 233 -0.32 -9.25 -5.41
C MET A 233 -1.81 -9.01 -5.23
N VAL A 234 -2.16 -7.80 -4.82
CA VAL A 234 -3.56 -7.36 -4.69
C VAL A 234 -3.70 -6.01 -5.36
N GLY A 235 -4.53 -5.90 -6.38
CA GLY A 235 -4.62 -4.68 -7.16
C GLY A 235 -5.57 -4.77 -8.33
N GLU A 236 -5.67 -3.68 -9.09
CA GLU A 236 -6.51 -3.59 -10.29
C GLU A 236 -5.66 -3.92 -11.53
N PHE A 237 -5.67 -5.17 -11.98
CA PHE A 237 -4.90 -5.62 -13.15
C PHE A 237 -5.68 -6.61 -14.02
N GLY A 238 -5.31 -6.67 -15.31
CA GLY A 238 -5.90 -7.58 -16.29
C GLY A 238 -5.48 -9.04 -16.14
N ASP A 239 -6.17 -9.94 -16.85
CA ASP A 239 -5.98 -11.39 -16.76
C ASP A 239 -4.58 -11.88 -17.21
N GLU A 240 -3.85 -11.07 -17.98
CA GLU A 240 -2.53 -11.42 -18.53
C GLU A 240 -1.40 -11.28 -17.50
N LEU A 241 -1.48 -10.30 -16.59
CA LEU A 241 -0.46 -10.02 -15.58
C LEU A 241 -0.19 -11.24 -14.68
N PRO A 242 -1.20 -11.91 -14.10
CA PRO A 242 -1.03 -13.10 -13.26
C PRO A 242 -0.30 -14.27 -13.94
N ALA A 243 -0.50 -14.47 -15.25
CA ALA A 243 -0.06 -15.66 -15.96
C ALA A 243 1.48 -15.74 -16.10
N GLY A 244 2.17 -14.60 -16.19
CA GLY A 244 3.62 -14.56 -16.41
C GLY A 244 4.48 -14.53 -15.14
N PHE A 245 3.89 -14.37 -13.94
CA PHE A 245 4.67 -14.18 -12.72
C PHE A 245 5.42 -15.41 -12.25
N GLU A 246 4.75 -16.56 -12.23
CA GLU A 246 5.38 -17.81 -11.79
C GLU A 246 6.50 -18.22 -12.75
N GLU A 247 6.26 -18.09 -14.06
CA GLU A 247 7.28 -18.33 -15.10
C GLU A 247 8.48 -17.39 -14.95
N GLY A 248 8.25 -16.08 -14.77
CA GLY A 248 9.33 -15.11 -14.58
C GLY A 248 10.14 -15.34 -13.30
N TRP A 249 9.47 -15.74 -12.20
CA TRP A 249 10.16 -16.15 -10.98
C TRP A 249 10.99 -17.42 -11.17
N MET A 250 10.45 -18.41 -11.88
CA MET A 250 11.18 -19.65 -12.17
C MET A 250 12.38 -19.41 -13.08
N ASP A 251 12.29 -18.52 -14.06
CA ASP A 251 13.44 -18.10 -14.89
C ASP A 251 14.54 -17.45 -14.03
N GLY A 252 14.18 -16.47 -13.19
CA GLY A 252 15.13 -15.81 -12.29
C GLY A 252 15.78 -16.77 -11.29
N LEU A 253 15.00 -17.65 -10.67
CA LEU A 253 15.52 -18.66 -9.74
C LEU A 253 16.43 -19.68 -10.45
N THR A 254 16.17 -19.99 -11.72
CA THR A 254 17.03 -20.84 -12.55
C THR A 254 18.36 -20.14 -12.85
N LYS A 255 18.34 -18.84 -13.17
CA LYS A 255 19.56 -18.02 -13.33
C LYS A 255 20.38 -17.97 -12.04
N LEU A 256 19.74 -17.77 -10.88
CA LEU A 256 20.41 -17.80 -9.57
C LEU A 256 21.04 -19.15 -9.27
N LYS A 257 20.33 -20.24 -9.56
CA LYS A 257 20.85 -21.61 -9.41
C LYS A 257 22.11 -21.80 -10.25
N ALA A 258 22.05 -21.47 -11.54
CA ALA A 258 23.19 -21.58 -12.44
C ALA A 258 24.38 -20.71 -11.98
N LEU A 259 24.09 -19.50 -11.50
CA LEU A 259 25.11 -18.58 -11.00
C LEU A 259 25.88 -19.16 -9.81
N LEU A 260 25.20 -19.76 -8.85
CA LEU A 260 25.82 -20.27 -7.63
C LEU A 260 26.45 -21.67 -7.79
N GLU A 261 25.91 -22.49 -8.68
CA GLU A 261 26.43 -23.85 -8.92
C GLU A 261 27.64 -23.86 -9.86
N SER A 262 27.82 -22.83 -10.69
CA SER A 262 28.94 -22.72 -11.63
C SER A 262 30.27 -22.29 -10.98
N GLY A 263 30.29 -21.97 -9.68
CA GLY A 263 31.52 -21.68 -8.93
C GLY A 263 32.11 -20.27 -9.12
N ASN A 264 31.39 -19.34 -9.76
CA ASN A 264 31.74 -17.91 -9.82
C ASN A 264 31.26 -17.14 -8.55
N ALA A 265 31.41 -17.77 -7.39
CA ALA A 265 31.06 -17.25 -6.07
C ALA A 265 32.26 -16.59 -5.40
#